data_AF-A0A4V1Q1L9-F1
#
_entry.id   AF-A0A4V1Q1L9-F1
#
_cell.length_a   1.000
_cell.length_b   1.000
_cell.length_c   1.000
_cell.angle_alpha   90.00
_cell.angle_beta   90.00
_cell.angle_gamma   90.00
#
_symmetry.space_group_name_H-M   'P 1'
#
loop_
_entity.id
_entity.type
_entity.pdbx_description
1 polymer ?
#
loop_
_entity_poly.entity_id
_entity_poly.type
_entity_poly.pdbx_seq_one_letter_code
_entity_poly.pdbx_strand_id
1 'polypeptide(L)'
;MFTTILTHSRSRNRNQPVPTAALPYVDPEPHIELGRLPTPLVGLDAETGNSDPPTPWLPKVTVYRLAFNVVTVGLGTAKFMASISKSRSGSFLAITFEWVSGIVIFLIAYFLGQYYEAKDTAWPYWLFRADIMNGVRKLFRSVGIKIPRYNTEAPNLEFLIKPKHPPITGYRILVTASAIIFGMTKAVCSYIGLETAPSTVEWLYGVAITLSIYWLGFFEASANEVMPWLFIADYSPQVVFATVKLSGLATVGLLSYLLYLGLDILIRYSWQPRSGHTQEPAPSPLTVFDVVIFARGVTLVVVIPIGSLGFGGGMVAVYFILNSFNRRFVSWIFKIKARK
;
A
#
# COMPACT_ATOMS: atom_id res chain seq x y z
N MET A 1 11.90 -32.29 -32.30
CA MET A 1 13.15 -32.37 -31.51
C MET A 1 12.77 -32.40 -30.04
N PHE A 2 12.61 -33.61 -29.49
CA PHE A 2 12.31 -33.84 -28.08
C PHE A 2 13.59 -34.33 -27.40
N THR A 3 14.07 -33.61 -26.40
CA THR A 3 15.30 -33.92 -25.69
C THR A 3 14.98 -34.75 -24.45
N THR A 4 15.39 -36.01 -24.49
CA THR A 4 15.28 -37.01 -23.43
C THR A 4 16.23 -36.67 -22.27
N ILE A 5 15.71 -36.46 -21.07
CA ILE A 5 16.50 -36.30 -19.83
C ILE A 5 16.67 -37.67 -19.18
N LEU A 6 17.90 -38.18 -19.18
CA LEU A 6 18.33 -39.42 -18.52
C LEU A 6 18.47 -39.18 -17.01
N THR A 7 17.61 -39.85 -16.23
CA THR A 7 17.72 -39.94 -14.77
C THR A 7 18.74 -41.01 -14.39
N HIS A 8 19.91 -40.57 -13.88
CA HIS A 8 20.93 -41.45 -13.33
C HIS A 8 20.58 -41.82 -11.88
N SER A 9 19.98 -42.98 -11.69
CA SER A 9 19.75 -43.59 -10.37
C SER A 9 21.08 -44.08 -9.80
N ARG A 10 21.51 -43.51 -8.66
CA ARG A 10 22.72 -43.93 -7.95
C ARG A 10 22.30 -44.70 -6.69
N SER A 11 22.28 -46.02 -6.82
CA SER A 11 22.15 -46.99 -5.73
C SER A 11 23.25 -46.75 -4.69
N ARG A 12 22.87 -46.36 -3.47
CA ARG A 12 23.80 -46.16 -2.35
C ARG A 12 23.63 -47.29 -1.34
N ASN A 13 24.71 -48.06 -1.26
CA ASN A 13 24.96 -49.21 -0.41
C ASN A 13 24.57 -48.94 1.07
N ARG A 14 23.51 -49.61 1.55
CA ARG A 14 23.24 -49.80 2.98
C ARG A 14 24.13 -50.94 3.44
N ASN A 15 25.05 -50.67 4.36
CA ASN A 15 25.53 -51.56 5.43
C ASN A 15 26.89 -51.03 5.91
N GLN A 16 26.86 -49.94 6.70
CA GLN A 16 27.93 -49.65 7.63
C GLN A 16 27.32 -49.51 9.03
N PRO A 17 27.90 -50.19 10.05
CA PRO A 17 27.46 -50.03 11.43
C PRO A 17 27.73 -48.58 11.87
N VAL A 18 26.67 -47.93 12.35
CA VAL A 18 26.69 -46.55 12.85
C VAL A 18 27.58 -46.50 14.09
N PRO A 19 28.69 -45.72 14.06
CA PRO A 19 29.43 -45.43 15.28
C PRO A 19 28.53 -44.58 16.17
N THR A 20 28.38 -44.98 17.43
CA THR A 20 27.76 -44.16 18.47
C THR A 20 28.62 -42.91 18.69
N ALA A 21 28.39 -41.91 17.84
CA ALA A 21 29.00 -40.60 17.96
C ALA A 21 28.44 -39.95 19.23
N ALA A 22 29.35 -39.57 20.13
CA ALA A 22 29.04 -38.70 21.24
C ALA A 22 28.20 -37.52 20.74
N LEU A 23 27.09 -37.25 21.43
CA LEU A 23 26.22 -36.12 21.11
C LEU A 23 27.10 -34.88 20.95
N PRO A 24 27.07 -34.20 19.79
CA PRO A 24 27.78 -32.94 19.64
C PRO A 24 27.27 -32.02 20.73
N TYR A 25 28.19 -31.49 21.52
CA TYR A 25 27.94 -30.38 22.42
C TYR A 25 27.24 -29.30 21.60
N VAL A 26 25.93 -29.18 21.80
CA VAL A 26 25.13 -28.13 21.21
C VAL A 26 25.56 -26.89 21.97
N ASP A 27 26.46 -26.13 21.36
CA ASP A 27 26.81 -24.80 21.86
C ASP A 27 25.49 -24.07 22.14
N PRO A 28 25.31 -23.53 23.36
CA PRO A 28 24.11 -22.79 23.70
C PRO A 28 23.91 -21.74 22.62
N GLU A 29 22.69 -21.67 22.08
CA GLU A 29 22.28 -20.72 21.05
C GLU A 29 23.01 -19.40 21.30
N PRO A 30 23.83 -18.90 20.34
CA PRO A 30 24.48 -17.63 20.53
C PRO A 30 23.35 -16.65 20.80
N HIS A 31 23.32 -16.10 22.01
CA HIS A 31 22.45 -15.00 22.33
C HIS A 31 22.64 -14.01 21.19
N ILE A 32 21.60 -13.86 20.36
CA ILE A 32 21.54 -12.84 19.35
C ILE A 32 21.47 -11.56 20.18
N GLU A 33 22.63 -11.08 20.63
CA GLU A 33 22.81 -9.70 20.97
C GLU A 33 22.24 -8.99 19.76
N LEU A 34 21.17 -8.24 20.00
CA LEU A 34 20.59 -7.33 19.03
C LEU A 34 21.70 -6.32 18.76
N GLY A 35 22.61 -6.72 17.87
CA GLY A 35 23.86 -6.06 17.62
C GLY A 35 23.51 -4.64 17.31
N ARG A 36 24.14 -3.71 18.03
CA ARG A 36 24.21 -2.33 17.58
C ARG A 36 24.47 -2.40 16.10
N LEU A 37 23.47 -2.00 15.31
CA LEU A 37 23.58 -1.88 13.86
C LEU A 37 24.96 -1.28 13.62
N PRO A 38 25.86 -1.98 12.89
CA PRO A 38 27.17 -1.44 12.61
C PRO A 38 26.93 -0.04 12.08
N THR A 39 27.40 0.96 12.84
CA THR A 39 27.34 2.35 12.41
C THR A 39 27.87 2.31 10.99
N PRO A 40 27.06 2.70 9.99
CA PRO A 40 27.43 2.54 8.60
C PRO A 40 28.85 3.07 8.49
N LEU A 41 29.77 2.21 8.04
CA LEU A 41 31.15 2.57 7.76
C LEU A 41 31.08 3.67 6.71
N VAL A 42 30.94 4.91 7.19
CA VAL A 42 31.13 6.13 6.43
C VAL A 42 32.52 5.96 5.85
N GLY A 43 32.55 5.89 4.51
CA GLY A 43 33.70 5.43 3.73
C GLY A 43 35.02 5.91 4.31
N LEU A 44 35.93 4.96 4.45
CA LEU A 44 37.35 5.14 4.75
C LEU A 44 38.08 5.79 3.56
N ASP A 45 37.45 6.75 2.89
CA ASP A 45 38.04 7.57 1.83
C ASP A 45 38.79 8.77 2.47
N ALA A 46 39.16 8.65 3.75
CA ALA A 46 39.74 9.66 4.61
C ALA A 46 41.19 10.05 4.24
N GLU A 47 41.67 9.75 3.03
CA GLU A 47 43.04 10.03 2.62
C GLU A 47 43.22 11.37 1.89
N THR A 48 42.14 12.04 1.48
CA THR A 48 42.23 13.41 0.98
C THR A 48 41.71 14.38 2.04
N GLY A 49 42.62 15.04 2.76
CA GLY A 49 42.36 15.97 3.87
C GLY A 49 41.59 17.26 3.53
N ASN A 50 40.66 17.21 2.58
CA ASN A 50 39.76 18.29 2.22
C ASN A 50 38.32 17.84 2.52
N SER A 51 37.97 17.81 3.81
CA SER A 51 36.65 17.38 4.28
C SER A 51 35.60 18.46 4.05
N ASP A 52 35.16 18.62 2.81
CA ASP A 52 33.92 19.35 2.54
C ASP A 52 32.77 18.70 3.33
N PRO A 53 31.85 19.49 3.91
CA PRO A 53 30.73 18.93 4.66
C PRO A 53 29.88 18.03 3.76
N PRO A 54 29.35 16.91 4.28
CA PRO A 54 28.56 15.97 3.49
C PRO A 54 27.37 16.70 2.86
N THR A 55 27.29 16.65 1.53
CA THR A 55 26.20 17.31 0.79
C THR A 55 24.92 16.47 0.92
N PRO A 56 23.78 17.06 1.28
CA PRO A 56 22.52 16.34 1.39
C PRO A 56 22.11 15.72 0.05
N TRP A 57 21.59 14.49 0.11
CA TRP A 57 21.10 13.79 -1.07
C TRP A 57 19.69 14.27 -1.46
N LEU A 58 19.43 14.38 -2.77
CA LEU A 58 18.09 14.64 -3.30
C LEU A 58 17.76 13.70 -4.46
N PRO A 59 16.51 13.22 -4.53
CA PRO A 59 16.10 12.38 -5.64
C PRO A 59 16.13 13.16 -6.95
N LYS A 60 16.66 12.50 -7.99
CA LYS A 60 16.74 13.07 -9.33
C LYS A 60 15.36 13.18 -9.97
N VAL A 61 15.06 14.36 -10.53
CA VAL A 61 13.81 14.60 -11.26
C VAL A 61 14.10 14.51 -12.75
N THR A 62 13.89 13.31 -13.30
CA THR A 62 14.15 13.05 -14.72
C THR A 62 12.99 13.52 -15.60
N VAL A 63 13.26 13.77 -16.88
CA VAL A 63 12.23 14.19 -17.83
C VAL A 63 11.14 13.13 -17.95
N TYR A 64 11.53 11.86 -17.94
CA TYR A 64 10.62 10.73 -17.87
C TYR A 64 9.64 10.83 -16.69
N ARG A 65 10.15 11.02 -15.48
CA ARG A 65 9.34 11.10 -14.25
C ARG A 65 8.39 12.31 -14.28
N LEU A 66 8.85 13.45 -14.78
CA LEU A 66 7.99 14.63 -14.94
C LEU A 66 6.89 14.37 -16.00
N ALA A 67 7.25 13.80 -17.15
CA ALA A 67 6.29 13.48 -18.20
C ALA A 67 5.22 12.51 -17.69
N PHE A 68 5.62 11.47 -16.94
CA PHE A 68 4.68 10.55 -16.31
C PHE A 68 3.69 11.26 -15.37
N ASN A 69 4.17 12.21 -14.55
CA ASN A 69 3.31 13.01 -13.69
C ASN A 69 2.36 13.91 -14.49
N VAL A 70 2.86 14.58 -15.54
CA VAL A 70 2.04 15.43 -16.41
C VAL A 70 0.96 14.62 -17.12
N VAL A 71 1.30 13.43 -17.64
CA VAL A 71 0.33 12.53 -18.27
C VAL A 71 -0.71 12.05 -17.26
N THR A 72 -0.29 11.68 -16.06
CA THR A 72 -1.21 11.22 -14.99
C THR A 72 -2.19 12.32 -14.59
N VAL A 73 -1.70 13.55 -14.38
CA VAL A 73 -2.54 14.72 -14.06
C VAL A 73 -3.46 15.08 -15.23
N GLY A 74 -2.93 15.07 -16.46
CA GLY A 74 -3.67 15.40 -17.67
C GLY A 74 -4.82 14.41 -17.93
N LEU A 75 -4.53 13.11 -17.88
CA LEU A 75 -5.53 12.05 -18.05
C LEU A 75 -6.57 12.08 -16.93
N GLY A 76 -6.14 12.24 -15.67
CA GLY A 76 -7.06 12.34 -14.54
C GLY A 76 -7.99 13.54 -14.69
N THR A 77 -7.46 14.71 -15.04
CA THR A 77 -8.25 15.94 -15.22
C THR A 77 -9.19 15.84 -16.42
N ALA A 78 -8.72 15.28 -17.54
CA ALA A 78 -9.56 15.05 -18.72
C ALA A 78 -10.72 14.09 -18.41
N LYS A 79 -10.46 13.00 -17.68
CA LYS A 79 -11.50 12.08 -17.19
C LYS A 79 -12.53 12.79 -16.33
N PHE A 80 -12.07 13.58 -15.36
CA PHE A 80 -12.97 14.32 -14.46
C PHE A 80 -13.87 15.29 -15.23
N MET A 81 -13.29 16.07 -16.15
CA MET A 81 -14.04 16.99 -17.01
C MET A 81 -15.01 16.27 -17.95
N ALA A 82 -14.60 15.13 -18.50
CA ALA A 82 -15.46 14.28 -19.32
C ALA A 82 -16.62 13.73 -18.48
N SER A 83 -16.39 13.27 -17.25
CA SER A 83 -17.44 12.80 -16.34
C SER A 83 -18.47 13.88 -16.05
N ILE A 84 -18.04 15.13 -15.84
CA ILE A 84 -18.96 16.27 -15.64
C ILE A 84 -19.77 16.54 -16.90
N SER A 85 -19.12 16.51 -18.07
CA SER A 85 -19.76 16.83 -19.36
C SER A 85 -20.72 15.72 -19.83
N LYS A 86 -20.46 14.46 -19.48
CA LYS A 86 -21.14 13.27 -19.99
C LYS A 86 -22.48 12.97 -19.33
N SER A 87 -22.88 13.72 -18.29
CA SER A 87 -24.22 13.66 -17.71
C SER A 87 -25.35 13.86 -18.76
N ARG A 88 -25.02 14.30 -19.99
CA ARG A 88 -25.98 14.51 -21.09
C ARG A 88 -26.00 13.47 -22.21
N SER A 89 -25.06 12.52 -22.30
CA SER A 89 -25.07 11.50 -23.39
C SER A 89 -24.47 10.14 -22.97
N GLY A 90 -25.34 9.13 -22.83
CA GLY A 90 -25.05 7.82 -22.24
C GLY A 90 -24.24 6.85 -23.12
N SER A 91 -23.02 7.20 -23.50
CA SER A 91 -22.15 6.26 -24.24
C SER A 91 -21.28 5.40 -23.30
N PHE A 92 -21.71 4.17 -23.06
CA PHE A 92 -20.96 3.15 -22.30
C PHE A 92 -19.58 2.83 -22.92
N LEU A 93 -19.44 2.92 -24.25
CA LEU A 93 -18.19 2.60 -24.97
C LEU A 93 -17.01 3.47 -24.53
N ALA A 94 -17.25 4.75 -24.25
CA ALA A 94 -16.18 5.66 -23.86
C ALA A 94 -15.55 5.30 -22.50
N ILE A 95 -16.29 4.64 -21.59
CA ILE A 95 -15.76 4.24 -20.28
C ILE A 95 -14.72 3.12 -20.45
N THR A 96 -15.02 2.10 -21.25
CA THR A 96 -14.13 0.95 -21.42
C THR A 96 -12.81 1.35 -22.10
N PHE A 97 -12.87 2.15 -23.17
CA PHE A 97 -11.66 2.62 -23.84
C PHE A 97 -10.78 3.48 -22.93
N GLU A 98 -11.40 4.27 -22.07
CA GLU A 98 -10.71 5.11 -21.11
C GLU A 98 -9.93 4.28 -20.07
N TRP A 99 -10.56 3.26 -19.50
CA TRP A 99 -9.89 2.34 -18.56
C TRP A 99 -8.76 1.55 -19.22
N VAL A 100 -9.01 1.00 -20.40
CA VAL A 100 -8.02 0.21 -21.13
C VAL A 100 -6.81 1.08 -21.51
N SER A 101 -7.05 2.29 -22.03
CA SER A 101 -6.00 3.25 -22.35
C SER A 101 -5.14 3.60 -21.12
N GLY A 102 -5.78 3.93 -19.99
CA GLY A 102 -5.07 4.27 -18.76
C GLY A 102 -4.18 3.13 -18.26
N ILE A 103 -4.69 1.90 -18.24
CA ILE A 103 -3.93 0.71 -17.81
C ILE A 103 -2.76 0.45 -18.75
N VAL A 104 -2.98 0.50 -20.06
CA VAL A 104 -1.93 0.25 -21.05
C VAL A 104 -0.82 1.28 -20.94
N ILE A 105 -1.16 2.58 -20.86
CA ILE A 105 -0.18 3.66 -20.68
C ILE A 105 0.59 3.48 -19.36
N PHE A 106 -0.11 3.13 -18.28
CA PHE A 106 0.52 2.91 -16.98
C PHE A 106 1.48 1.72 -16.98
N LEU A 107 1.10 0.60 -17.60
CA LEU A 107 1.97 -0.57 -17.73
C LEU A 107 3.20 -0.27 -18.58
N ILE A 108 3.03 0.41 -19.71
CA ILE A 108 4.14 0.84 -20.57
C ILE A 108 5.09 1.72 -19.75
N ALA A 109 4.58 2.75 -19.08
CA ALA A 109 5.39 3.59 -18.20
C ALA A 109 6.09 2.76 -17.11
N TYR A 110 5.36 1.90 -16.40
CA TYR A 110 5.95 1.06 -15.36
C TYR A 110 7.12 0.22 -15.87
N PHE A 111 6.95 -0.48 -17.00
CA PHE A 111 8.02 -1.30 -17.59
C PHE A 111 9.18 -0.45 -18.12
N LEU A 112 8.92 0.69 -18.76
CA LEU A 112 9.98 1.61 -19.18
C LEU A 112 10.77 2.14 -17.97
N GLY A 113 10.09 2.51 -16.89
CA GLY A 113 10.75 2.94 -15.66
C GLY A 113 11.65 1.85 -15.08
N GLN A 114 11.14 0.64 -14.90
CA GLN A 114 11.91 -0.48 -14.35
C GLN A 114 13.11 -0.86 -15.25
N TYR A 115 12.89 -0.94 -16.57
CA TYR A 115 13.91 -1.40 -17.50
C TYR A 115 15.03 -0.37 -17.71
N TYR A 116 14.68 0.92 -17.82
CA TYR A 116 15.64 1.96 -18.15
C TYR A 116 16.28 2.62 -16.94
N GLU A 117 15.63 2.66 -15.77
CA GLU A 117 16.28 3.17 -14.56
C GLU A 117 17.36 2.21 -14.04
N ALA A 118 17.24 0.91 -14.32
CA ALA A 118 18.22 -0.09 -13.91
C ALA A 118 19.45 -0.17 -14.83
N LYS A 119 19.42 0.43 -16.03
CA LYS A 119 20.50 0.29 -17.02
C LYS A 119 21.19 1.63 -17.30
N ASP A 120 22.49 1.66 -17.10
CA ASP A 120 23.32 2.82 -17.46
C ASP A 120 23.33 3.15 -18.96
N THR A 121 22.93 2.20 -19.79
CA THR A 121 22.89 2.31 -21.26
C THR A 121 21.51 2.70 -21.80
N ALA A 122 20.64 3.30 -20.99
CA ALA A 122 19.30 3.68 -21.40
C ALA A 122 19.30 4.68 -22.57
N TRP A 123 18.57 4.37 -23.64
CA TRP A 123 18.36 5.25 -24.78
C TRP A 123 16.86 5.61 -24.92
N PRO A 124 16.50 6.89 -25.11
CA PRO A 124 17.38 8.03 -25.22
C PRO A 124 17.86 8.54 -23.84
N TYR A 125 19.17 8.78 -23.72
CA TYR A 125 19.83 9.17 -22.47
C TYR A 125 19.21 10.41 -21.80
N TRP A 126 18.83 11.40 -22.61
CA TRP A 126 18.28 12.66 -22.10
C TRP A 126 16.96 12.46 -21.34
N LEU A 127 16.15 11.47 -21.71
CA LEU A 127 14.84 11.24 -21.11
C LEU A 127 14.96 10.67 -19.68
N PHE A 128 15.87 9.73 -19.49
CA PHE A 128 16.06 9.01 -18.22
C PHE A 128 17.15 9.61 -17.33
N ARG A 129 18.16 10.29 -17.91
CA ARG A 129 19.34 10.75 -17.17
C ARG A 129 19.48 12.27 -17.10
N ALA A 130 18.73 13.08 -17.86
CA ALA A 130 18.75 14.52 -17.62
C ALA A 130 17.98 14.86 -16.34
N ASP A 131 18.65 15.48 -15.37
CA ASP A 131 18.01 16.07 -14.19
C ASP A 131 17.42 17.43 -14.57
N ILE A 132 16.10 17.57 -14.58
CA ILE A 132 15.42 18.85 -14.85
C ILE A 132 15.82 19.89 -13.82
N MET A 133 16.11 19.46 -12.58
CA MET A 133 16.55 20.38 -11.54
C MET A 133 17.86 21.08 -11.89
N ASN A 134 18.71 20.53 -12.75
CA ASN A 134 19.89 21.26 -13.24
C ASN A 134 19.50 22.49 -14.08
N GLY A 135 18.47 22.35 -14.93
CA GLY A 135 17.93 23.47 -15.70
C GLY A 135 17.29 24.52 -14.80
N VAL A 136 16.46 24.08 -13.86
CA VAL A 136 15.81 24.95 -12.86
C VAL A 136 16.85 25.67 -11.98
N ARG A 137 17.90 24.98 -11.55
CA ARG A 137 19.03 25.57 -10.80
C ARG A 137 19.77 26.61 -11.63
N LYS A 138 20.01 26.34 -12.92
CA LYS A 138 20.64 27.32 -13.84
C LYS A 138 19.78 28.57 -13.97
N LEU A 139 18.46 28.41 -14.10
CA LEU A 139 17.51 29.50 -14.14
C LEU A 139 17.54 30.32 -12.83
N PHE A 140 17.46 29.69 -11.67
CA PHE A 140 17.52 30.41 -10.39
C PHE A 140 18.85 31.10 -10.12
N ARG A 141 19.97 30.52 -10.56
CA ARG A 141 21.28 31.19 -10.52
C ARG A 141 21.32 32.45 -11.39
N SER A 142 20.61 32.44 -12.52
CA SER A 142 20.48 33.65 -13.35
C SER A 142 19.72 34.78 -12.65
N VAL A 143 18.84 34.43 -11.70
CA VAL A 143 18.10 35.38 -10.83
C VAL A 143 18.90 35.75 -9.56
N GLY A 144 20.15 35.27 -9.41
CA GLY A 144 21.00 35.58 -8.25
C GLY A 144 20.70 34.74 -7.00
N ILE A 145 19.82 33.72 -7.08
CA ILE A 145 19.50 32.86 -5.94
C ILE A 145 20.60 31.79 -5.80
N LYS A 146 21.35 31.83 -4.69
CA LYS A 146 22.38 30.84 -4.36
C LYS A 146 21.73 29.55 -3.87
N ILE A 147 21.60 28.56 -4.75
CA ILE A 147 21.07 27.23 -4.42
C ILE A 147 22.20 26.34 -3.86
N PRO A 148 21.96 25.59 -2.75
CA PRO A 148 22.94 24.64 -2.23
C PRO A 148 23.33 23.57 -3.25
N ARG A 149 24.53 23.00 -3.11
CA ARG A 149 24.93 21.82 -3.87
C ARG A 149 24.33 20.58 -3.19
N TYR A 150 23.73 19.71 -3.99
CA TYR A 150 23.13 18.46 -3.54
C TYR A 150 23.73 17.33 -4.36
N ASN A 151 23.89 16.16 -3.75
CA ASN A 151 24.22 14.97 -4.49
C ASN A 151 22.94 14.36 -5.08
N THR A 152 22.97 14.01 -6.37
CA THR A 152 21.84 13.38 -7.07
C THR A 152 22.15 11.95 -7.50
N GLU A 153 23.39 11.50 -7.31
CA GLU A 153 23.79 10.13 -7.59
C GLU A 153 23.20 9.25 -6.49
N ALA A 154 22.43 8.24 -6.90
CA ALA A 154 21.86 7.30 -5.96
C ALA A 154 23.04 6.55 -5.30
N PRO A 155 23.07 6.45 -3.96
CA PRO A 155 24.06 5.59 -3.31
C PRO A 155 23.88 4.17 -3.87
N ASN A 156 24.98 3.49 -4.19
CA ASN A 156 24.98 2.13 -4.72
C ASN A 156 24.44 1.16 -3.66
N LEU A 157 23.11 1.04 -3.60
CA LEU A 157 22.40 0.14 -2.69
C LEU A 157 22.56 -1.34 -3.07
N GLU A 158 23.16 -1.66 -4.22
CA GLU A 158 23.45 -3.04 -4.65
C GLU A 158 24.35 -3.79 -3.68
N PHE A 159 25.15 -3.09 -2.87
CA PHE A 159 25.97 -3.71 -1.82
C PHE A 159 25.22 -3.93 -0.50
N LEU A 160 24.01 -3.38 -0.35
CA LEU A 160 23.20 -3.61 0.83
C LEU A 160 22.54 -4.99 0.69
N ILE A 161 23.05 -5.95 1.44
CA ILE A 161 22.60 -7.35 1.55
C ILE A 161 21.08 -7.45 1.32
N LYS A 162 20.69 -7.99 0.16
CA LYS A 162 19.27 -8.14 -0.20
C LYS A 162 18.64 -9.12 0.79
N PRO A 163 17.73 -8.67 1.68
CA PRO A 163 17.11 -9.57 2.62
C PRO A 163 16.30 -10.62 1.86
N LYS A 164 16.27 -11.86 2.38
CA LYS A 164 15.55 -12.99 1.78
C LYS A 164 14.06 -12.70 1.54
N HIS A 165 13.48 -11.84 2.38
CA HIS A 165 12.12 -11.35 2.25
C HIS A 165 12.13 -9.82 2.21
N PRO A 166 11.38 -9.18 1.29
CA PRO A 166 11.27 -7.73 1.29
C PRO A 166 10.58 -7.27 2.59
N PRO A 167 11.19 -6.36 3.36
CA PRO A 167 10.62 -5.89 4.62
C PRO A 167 9.29 -5.16 4.38
N ILE A 168 8.35 -5.29 5.32
CA ILE A 168 7.10 -4.51 5.28
C ILE A 168 7.40 -3.12 5.85
N THR A 169 7.80 -2.22 4.96
CA THR A 169 8.13 -0.84 5.32
C THR A 169 6.87 -0.01 5.56
N GLY A 170 7.00 1.09 6.31
CA GLY A 170 5.92 2.04 6.53
C GLY A 170 5.37 2.63 5.22
N TYR A 171 6.22 2.81 4.22
CA TYR A 171 5.82 3.24 2.86
C TYR A 171 4.87 2.23 2.20
N ARG A 172 5.20 0.93 2.24
CA ARG A 172 4.34 -0.13 1.67
C ARG A 172 2.99 -0.20 2.38
N ILE A 173 2.99 0.00 3.70
CA ILE A 173 1.75 0.10 4.49
C ILE A 173 0.93 1.31 4.05
N LEU A 174 1.56 2.48 3.88
CA LEU A 174 0.89 3.71 3.45
C LEU A 174 0.26 3.54 2.07
N VAL A 175 0.99 2.99 1.10
CA VAL A 175 0.49 2.72 -0.25
C VAL A 175 -0.72 1.78 -0.19
N THR A 176 -0.61 0.66 0.54
CA THR A 176 -1.69 -0.33 0.66
C THR A 176 -2.92 0.27 1.37
N ALA A 177 -2.71 0.99 2.46
CA ALA A 177 -3.78 1.65 3.21
C ALA A 177 -4.50 2.68 2.34
N SER A 178 -3.77 3.47 1.54
CA SER A 178 -4.36 4.44 0.62
C SER A 178 -5.27 3.77 -0.43
N ALA A 179 -4.86 2.62 -0.96
CA ALA A 179 -5.65 1.86 -1.92
C ALA A 179 -6.93 1.30 -1.30
N ILE A 180 -6.86 0.79 -0.06
CA ILE A 180 -8.03 0.31 0.69
C ILE A 180 -9.01 1.46 0.96
N ILE A 181 -8.53 2.58 1.50
CA ILE A 181 -9.37 3.75 1.80
C ILE A 181 -10.04 4.26 0.52
N PHE A 182 -9.29 4.32 -0.57
CA PHE A 182 -9.81 4.74 -1.88
C PHE A 182 -10.93 3.82 -2.36
N GLY A 183 -10.70 2.50 -2.38
CA GLY A 183 -11.69 1.52 -2.82
C GLY A 183 -12.96 1.56 -1.96
N MET A 184 -12.80 1.64 -0.63
CA MET A 184 -13.92 1.72 0.31
C MET A 184 -14.72 3.02 0.14
N THR A 185 -14.06 4.17 0.04
CA THR A 185 -14.73 5.47 -0.14
C THR A 185 -15.53 5.47 -1.44
N LYS A 186 -14.94 4.97 -2.53
CA LYS A 186 -15.63 4.84 -3.81
C LYS A 186 -16.85 3.92 -3.73
N ALA A 187 -16.70 2.76 -3.10
CA ALA A 187 -17.79 1.80 -2.93
C ALA A 187 -18.96 2.40 -2.14
N VAL A 188 -18.67 3.11 -1.04
CA VAL A 188 -19.67 3.79 -0.22
C VAL A 188 -20.39 4.88 -1.02
N CYS A 189 -19.66 5.75 -1.73
CA CYS A 189 -20.28 6.79 -2.56
C CYS A 189 -21.16 6.20 -3.66
N SER A 190 -20.73 5.10 -4.28
CA SER A 190 -21.51 4.39 -5.31
C SER A 190 -22.77 3.75 -4.72
N TYR A 191 -22.68 3.19 -3.51
CA TYR A 191 -23.82 2.54 -2.85
C TYR A 191 -24.92 3.53 -2.44
N ILE A 192 -24.53 4.75 -2.06
CA ILE A 192 -25.48 5.82 -1.70
C ILE A 192 -26.16 6.42 -2.96
N GLY A 193 -25.72 6.03 -4.17
CA GLY A 193 -26.28 6.55 -5.42
C GLY A 193 -25.84 8.00 -5.73
N LEU A 194 -24.70 8.44 -5.18
CA LEU A 194 -24.14 9.73 -5.54
C LEU A 194 -23.50 9.61 -6.92
N GLU A 195 -24.00 10.34 -7.91
CA GLU A 195 -23.50 10.22 -9.29
C GLU A 195 -22.13 10.90 -9.47
N THR A 196 -21.94 12.08 -8.90
CA THR A 196 -20.71 12.88 -9.09
C THR A 196 -19.62 12.60 -8.05
N ALA A 197 -20.00 12.21 -6.83
CA ALA A 197 -19.05 12.03 -5.73
C ALA A 197 -17.99 10.94 -5.99
N PRO A 198 -18.33 9.74 -6.54
CA PRO A 198 -17.34 8.72 -6.88
C PRO A 198 -16.30 9.25 -7.86
N SER A 199 -16.71 10.00 -8.89
CA SER A 199 -15.79 10.59 -9.87
C SER A 199 -14.84 11.62 -9.24
N THR A 200 -15.33 12.45 -8.31
CA THR A 200 -14.48 13.38 -7.56
C THR A 200 -13.47 12.66 -6.68
N VAL A 201 -13.90 11.60 -5.99
CA VAL A 201 -13.02 10.76 -5.17
C VAL A 201 -11.96 10.08 -6.04
N GLU A 202 -12.35 9.54 -7.20
CA GLU A 202 -11.42 8.99 -8.19
C GLU A 202 -10.37 9.99 -8.64
N TRP A 203 -10.78 11.21 -8.98
CA TRP A 203 -9.84 12.25 -9.40
C TRP A 203 -8.89 12.64 -8.26
N LEU A 204 -9.42 12.89 -7.06
CA LEU A 204 -8.61 13.32 -5.92
C LEU A 204 -7.59 12.25 -5.51
N TYR A 205 -8.01 10.99 -5.36
CA TYR A 205 -7.11 9.91 -4.97
C TYR A 205 -6.17 9.51 -6.11
N GLY A 206 -6.71 9.37 -7.33
CA GLY A 206 -5.95 8.96 -8.50
C GLY A 206 -4.89 9.98 -8.92
N VAL A 207 -5.17 11.28 -8.75
CA VAL A 207 -4.22 12.34 -9.09
C VAL A 207 -3.44 12.80 -7.86
N ALA A 208 -4.08 13.47 -6.90
CA ALA A 208 -3.35 14.18 -5.85
C ALA A 208 -2.62 13.23 -4.88
N ILE A 209 -3.32 12.20 -4.40
CA ILE A 209 -2.77 11.28 -3.39
C ILE A 209 -1.74 10.34 -4.04
N THR A 210 -2.09 9.73 -5.17
CA THR A 210 -1.17 8.83 -5.88
C THR A 210 0.11 9.55 -6.31
N LEU A 211 0.00 10.79 -6.81
CA LEU A 211 1.16 11.61 -7.16
C LEU A 211 2.02 11.90 -5.92
N SER A 212 1.40 12.26 -4.80
CA SER A 212 2.12 12.53 -3.55
C SER A 212 2.87 11.28 -3.04
N ILE A 213 2.24 10.10 -3.11
CA ILE A 213 2.84 8.80 -2.74
C ILE A 213 3.95 8.40 -3.71
N TYR A 214 3.77 8.69 -5.01
CA TYR A 214 4.79 8.47 -6.02
C TYR A 214 6.04 9.30 -5.76
N TRP A 215 5.88 10.61 -5.49
CA TRP A 215 6.99 11.48 -5.10
C TRP A 215 7.67 11.02 -3.81
N LEU A 216 6.89 10.58 -2.83
CA LEU A 216 7.41 10.02 -1.59
C LEU A 216 8.24 8.76 -1.85
N GLY A 217 7.81 7.90 -2.77
CA GLY A 217 8.53 6.68 -3.17
C GLY A 217 9.94 6.93 -3.70
N PHE A 218 10.21 8.10 -4.29
CA PHE A 218 11.59 8.43 -4.70
C PHE A 218 12.59 8.53 -3.55
N PHE A 219 12.12 8.78 -2.34
CA PHE A 219 12.97 8.80 -1.16
C PHE A 219 13.28 7.39 -0.62
N GLU A 220 12.66 6.33 -1.15
CA GLU A 220 12.99 4.95 -0.76
C GLU A 220 14.46 4.61 -1.06
N ALA A 221 15.01 5.15 -2.15
CA ALA A 221 16.42 4.98 -2.51
C ALA A 221 17.41 5.68 -1.53
N SER A 222 16.95 6.64 -0.72
CA SER A 222 17.75 7.30 0.32
C SER A 222 17.01 7.27 1.66
N ALA A 223 16.63 6.05 2.04
CA ALA A 223 15.90 5.77 3.27
C ALA A 223 16.60 6.29 4.54
N ASN A 224 17.94 6.35 4.53
CA ASN A 224 18.77 6.66 5.70
C ASN A 224 18.73 8.14 6.12
N GLU A 225 18.59 9.07 5.17
CA GLU A 225 18.79 10.49 5.47
C GLU A 225 17.51 11.22 5.89
N VAL A 226 16.40 10.97 5.18
CA VAL A 226 15.21 11.83 5.31
C VAL A 226 14.19 11.24 6.30
N MET A 227 13.75 9.99 6.09
CA MET A 227 12.64 9.37 6.84
C MET A 227 12.88 7.88 7.12
N PRO A 228 13.83 7.53 8.01
CA PRO A 228 14.17 6.13 8.29
C PRO A 228 13.00 5.33 8.88
N TRP A 229 12.13 5.99 9.63
CA TRP A 229 10.94 5.36 10.18
C TRP A 229 9.91 4.93 9.12
N LEU A 230 9.92 5.55 7.93
CA LEU A 230 8.98 5.23 6.85
C LEU A 230 9.53 4.13 5.94
N PHE A 231 10.83 4.17 5.63
CA PHE A 231 11.45 3.30 4.62
C PHE A 231 12.28 2.15 5.18
N ILE A 232 12.83 2.27 6.40
CA ILE A 232 13.74 1.25 6.97
C ILE A 232 13.04 0.40 8.00
N ALA A 233 12.21 1.01 8.85
CA ALA A 233 11.55 0.30 9.94
C ALA A 233 10.67 -0.83 9.40
N ASP A 234 10.97 -2.07 9.82
CA ASP A 234 10.16 -3.24 9.52
C ASP A 234 8.95 -3.27 10.46
N TYR A 235 7.76 -3.21 9.85
CA TYR A 235 6.47 -3.25 10.53
C TYR A 235 5.79 -4.62 10.43
N SER A 236 6.48 -5.64 9.93
CA SER A 236 5.92 -6.99 9.76
C SER A 236 5.26 -7.53 11.03
N PRO A 237 5.87 -7.45 12.23
CA PRO A 237 5.25 -7.95 13.46
C PRO A 237 3.93 -7.24 13.79
N GLN A 238 3.88 -5.91 13.63
CA GLN A 238 2.69 -5.11 13.90
C GLN A 238 1.57 -5.41 12.90
N VAL A 239 1.91 -5.60 11.62
CA VAL A 239 0.95 -5.93 10.57
C VAL A 239 0.39 -7.35 10.77
N VAL A 240 1.22 -8.34 11.06
CA VAL A 240 0.75 -9.71 11.34
C VAL A 240 -0.18 -9.71 12.56
N PHE A 241 0.22 -9.05 13.64
CA PHE A 241 -0.60 -8.93 14.84
C PHE A 241 -1.94 -8.25 14.57
N ALA A 242 -1.94 -7.13 13.84
CA ALA A 242 -3.15 -6.42 13.46
C ALA A 242 -4.05 -7.29 12.56
N THR A 243 -3.46 -8.00 11.59
CA THR A 243 -4.19 -8.87 10.65
C THR A 243 -4.86 -10.04 11.37
N VAL A 244 -4.15 -10.69 12.29
CA VAL A 244 -4.71 -11.79 13.11
C VAL A 244 -5.87 -11.27 13.97
N LYS A 245 -5.74 -10.09 14.59
CA LYS A 245 -6.83 -9.51 15.39
C LYS A 245 -8.04 -9.13 14.55
N LEU A 246 -7.82 -8.47 13.41
CA LEU A 246 -8.90 -8.05 12.51
C LEU A 246 -9.63 -9.26 11.89
N SER A 247 -8.89 -10.28 11.47
CA SER A 247 -9.48 -11.53 10.95
C SER A 247 -10.28 -12.29 12.02
N GLY A 248 -9.78 -12.34 13.26
CA GLY A 248 -10.53 -12.89 14.39
C GLY A 248 -11.84 -12.15 14.63
N LEU A 249 -11.80 -10.81 14.70
CA LEU A 249 -13.01 -9.98 14.85
C LEU A 249 -13.99 -10.15 13.68
N ALA A 250 -13.49 -10.21 12.44
CA ALA A 250 -14.32 -10.44 11.25
C ALA A 250 -15.00 -11.81 11.29
N THR A 251 -14.27 -12.85 11.71
CA THR A 251 -14.79 -14.22 11.83
C THR A 251 -15.89 -14.29 12.89
N VAL A 252 -15.68 -13.67 14.05
CA VAL A 252 -16.71 -13.60 15.11
C VAL A 252 -17.94 -12.83 14.64
N GLY A 253 -17.75 -11.69 13.95
CA GLY A 253 -18.85 -10.91 13.39
C GLY A 253 -19.66 -11.70 12.36
N LEU A 254 -18.98 -12.39 11.44
CA LEU A 254 -19.63 -13.23 10.42
C LEU A 254 -20.40 -14.39 11.06
N LEU A 255 -19.79 -15.11 12.01
CA LEU A 255 -20.44 -16.21 12.70
C LEU A 255 -21.68 -15.73 13.47
N SER A 256 -21.58 -14.58 14.15
CA SER A 256 -22.70 -13.96 14.86
C SER A 256 -23.85 -13.60 13.90
N TYR A 257 -23.54 -13.08 12.71
CA TYR A 257 -24.53 -12.79 11.68
C TYR A 257 -25.21 -14.05 11.14
N LEU A 258 -24.44 -15.11 10.86
CA LEU A 258 -24.99 -16.38 10.39
C LEU A 258 -25.90 -17.04 11.44
N LEU A 259 -25.53 -16.97 12.73
CA LEU A 259 -26.37 -17.45 13.83
C LEU A 259 -27.66 -16.64 13.95
N TYR A 260 -27.58 -15.30 13.83
CA TYR A 260 -28.75 -14.43 13.79
C TYR A 260 -29.71 -14.81 12.64
N LEU A 261 -29.18 -15.00 11.42
CA LEU A 261 -29.98 -15.43 10.28
C LEU A 261 -30.62 -16.81 10.50
N GLY A 262 -29.86 -17.76 11.05
CA GLY A 262 -30.37 -19.09 11.36
C GLY A 262 -31.52 -19.07 12.38
N LEU A 263 -31.42 -18.23 13.42
CA LEU A 263 -32.48 -18.04 14.41
C LEU A 263 -33.71 -17.35 13.81
N ASP A 264 -33.53 -16.30 12.98
CA ASP A 264 -34.64 -15.63 12.29
C ASP A 264 -35.41 -16.61 11.39
N ILE A 265 -34.68 -17.43 10.62
CA ILE A 265 -35.28 -18.48 9.78
C ILE A 265 -36.02 -19.50 10.63
N LEU A 266 -35.41 -20.00 11.72
CA LEU A 266 -36.04 -20.99 12.61
C LEU A 266 -37.32 -20.47 13.26
N ILE A 267 -37.32 -19.21 13.72
CA ILE A 267 -38.50 -18.55 14.30
C ILE A 267 -39.60 -18.45 13.23
N ARG A 268 -39.28 -17.97 12.02
CA ARG A 268 -40.26 -17.89 10.93
C ARG A 268 -40.87 -19.24 10.57
N TYR A 269 -40.06 -20.30 10.52
CA TYR A 269 -40.55 -21.64 10.19
C TYR A 269 -41.38 -22.25 11.32
N SER A 270 -40.95 -22.11 12.57
CA SER A 270 -41.67 -22.68 13.74
C SER A 270 -42.99 -21.98 14.03
N TRP A 271 -43.11 -20.70 13.68
CA TRP A 271 -44.33 -19.90 13.88
C TRP A 271 -45.26 -19.88 12.67
N GLN A 272 -45.00 -20.65 11.60
CA GLN A 272 -46.03 -20.81 10.57
C GLN A 272 -47.24 -21.51 11.19
N PRO A 273 -48.42 -20.85 11.23
CA PRO A 273 -49.62 -21.44 11.79
C PRO A 273 -49.89 -22.72 11.03
N ARG A 274 -49.97 -23.85 11.75
CA ARG A 274 -50.27 -25.15 11.16
C ARG A 274 -51.62 -25.02 10.46
N SER A 275 -51.59 -25.00 9.13
CA SER A 275 -52.74 -24.76 8.26
C SER A 275 -53.73 -25.91 8.38
N GLY A 276 -54.56 -25.82 9.39
CA GLY A 276 -55.57 -26.81 9.69
C GLY A 276 -56.41 -26.29 10.82
N HIS A 277 -57.12 -25.18 10.62
CA HIS A 277 -58.46 -24.93 11.16
C HIS A 277 -59.03 -23.68 10.51
N THR A 278 -60.33 -23.74 10.24
CA THR A 278 -61.10 -22.94 9.31
C THR A 278 -61.22 -21.48 9.77
N GLN A 279 -60.62 -20.58 8.98
CA GLN A 279 -61.05 -19.23 8.58
C GLN A 279 -61.89 -18.38 9.57
N GLU A 280 -61.25 -17.38 10.19
CA GLU A 280 -61.88 -16.07 10.42
C GLU A 280 -60.83 -14.94 10.20
N PRO A 281 -61.09 -13.93 9.35
CA PRO A 281 -60.10 -12.92 8.97
C PRO A 281 -59.99 -11.80 10.00
N ALA A 282 -59.11 -11.95 10.99
CA ALA A 282 -58.67 -10.84 11.84
C ALA A 282 -57.44 -10.13 11.24
N PRO A 283 -57.35 -8.79 11.32
CA PRO A 283 -56.22 -8.03 10.78
C PRO A 283 -54.94 -8.36 11.56
N SER A 284 -53.94 -8.86 10.83
CA SER A 284 -52.73 -9.47 11.38
C SER A 284 -51.80 -8.44 12.07
N PRO A 285 -51.58 -8.51 13.40
CA PRO A 285 -50.60 -7.67 14.11
C PRO A 285 -49.12 -8.01 13.78
N LEU A 286 -48.87 -8.99 12.92
CA LEU A 286 -47.52 -9.46 12.56
C LEU A 286 -46.67 -8.42 11.80
N THR A 287 -47.28 -7.50 11.04
CA THR A 287 -46.52 -6.63 10.13
C THR A 287 -45.67 -5.58 10.84
N VAL A 288 -46.08 -5.07 12.00
CA VAL A 288 -45.30 -4.03 12.71
C VAL A 288 -44.17 -4.65 13.54
N PHE A 289 -44.42 -5.81 14.15
CA PHE A 289 -43.43 -6.50 14.98
C PHE A 289 -42.29 -7.07 14.12
N ASP A 290 -42.63 -7.66 12.97
CA ASP A 290 -41.65 -8.16 12.00
C ASP A 290 -40.79 -7.03 11.41
N VAL A 291 -41.39 -5.86 11.12
CA VAL A 291 -40.64 -4.71 10.59
C VAL A 291 -39.70 -4.10 11.63
N VAL A 292 -40.11 -4.02 12.91
CA VAL A 292 -39.26 -3.45 13.98
C VAL A 292 -38.13 -4.41 14.38
N ILE A 293 -38.38 -5.72 14.44
CA ILE A 293 -37.34 -6.71 14.72
C ILE A 293 -36.36 -6.84 13.55
N PHE A 294 -36.87 -6.84 12.31
CA PHE A 294 -36.02 -6.83 11.11
C PHE A 294 -35.17 -5.54 11.03
N ALA A 295 -35.77 -4.37 11.26
CA ALA A 295 -35.02 -3.11 11.25
C ALA A 295 -33.97 -3.05 12.37
N ARG A 296 -34.26 -3.53 13.59
CA ARG A 296 -33.27 -3.57 14.69
C ARG A 296 -32.18 -4.61 14.48
N GLY A 297 -32.50 -5.78 13.94
CA GLY A 297 -31.52 -6.83 13.62
C GLY A 297 -30.60 -6.43 12.47
N VAL A 298 -31.15 -5.82 11.41
CA VAL A 298 -30.35 -5.26 10.32
C VAL A 298 -29.48 -4.10 10.83
N THR A 299 -30.01 -3.20 11.66
CA THR A 299 -29.21 -2.08 12.20
C THR A 299 -28.09 -2.57 13.13
N LEU A 300 -28.36 -3.50 14.05
CA LEU A 300 -27.33 -3.97 14.99
C LEU A 300 -26.29 -4.91 14.36
N VAL A 301 -26.68 -5.72 13.36
CA VAL A 301 -25.79 -6.76 12.79
C VAL A 301 -25.15 -6.33 11.47
N VAL A 302 -25.70 -5.33 10.78
CA VAL A 302 -25.06 -4.74 9.59
C VAL A 302 -24.32 -3.46 9.97
N VAL A 303 -24.93 -2.53 10.71
CA VAL A 303 -24.30 -1.22 10.98
C VAL A 303 -23.19 -1.30 12.01
N ILE A 304 -23.29 -2.15 13.04
CA ILE A 304 -22.21 -2.27 14.04
C ILE A 304 -21.00 -3.03 13.47
N PRO A 305 -21.14 -4.19 12.79
CA PRO A 305 -20.00 -4.89 12.20
C PRO A 305 -19.46 -4.21 10.94
N ILE A 306 -20.28 -3.70 10.02
CA ILE A 306 -19.77 -2.96 8.85
C ILE A 306 -19.25 -1.58 9.27
N GLY A 307 -19.89 -0.97 10.27
CA GLY A 307 -19.40 0.25 10.91
C GLY A 307 -18.19 0.03 11.82
N SER A 308 -17.85 -1.19 12.25
CA SER A 308 -16.65 -1.51 13.08
C SER A 308 -15.57 -2.33 12.35
N LEU A 309 -15.86 -2.93 11.20
CA LEU A 309 -14.90 -3.62 10.32
C LEU A 309 -14.60 -2.80 9.07
N GLY A 310 -15.62 -2.19 8.45
CA GLY A 310 -15.48 -1.43 7.21
C GLY A 310 -15.07 0.02 7.44
N PHE A 311 -15.82 0.74 8.28
CA PHE A 311 -15.55 2.16 8.55
C PHE A 311 -14.78 2.36 9.85
N GLY A 312 -15.23 1.81 10.98
CA GLY A 312 -14.62 2.02 12.30
C GLY A 312 -13.34 1.22 12.52
N GLY A 313 -13.23 0.00 11.99
CA GLY A 313 -12.01 -0.81 12.10
C GLY A 313 -10.94 -0.31 11.14
N GLY A 314 -11.33 0.00 9.91
CA GLY A 314 -10.52 0.75 8.95
C GLY A 314 -10.11 2.10 9.50
N MET A 315 -11.04 2.92 10.00
CA MET A 315 -10.74 4.23 10.60
C MET A 315 -9.97 4.13 11.90
N VAL A 316 -10.15 3.10 12.74
CA VAL A 316 -9.36 2.91 13.97
C VAL A 316 -7.97 2.42 13.62
N ALA A 317 -7.81 1.49 12.67
CA ALA A 317 -6.50 1.07 12.18
C ALA A 317 -5.79 2.24 11.49
N VAL A 318 -6.48 2.95 10.60
CA VAL A 318 -6.00 4.18 9.95
C VAL A 318 -5.75 5.26 10.99
N TYR A 319 -6.56 5.42 12.03
CA TYR A 319 -6.34 6.37 13.12
C TYR A 319 -5.14 5.98 13.96
N PHE A 320 -4.94 4.70 14.30
CA PHE A 320 -3.75 4.24 15.01
C PHE A 320 -2.50 4.39 14.16
N ILE A 321 -2.59 4.09 12.86
CA ILE A 321 -1.50 4.29 11.89
C ILE A 321 -1.22 5.79 11.77
N LEU A 322 -2.21 6.63 11.48
CA LEU A 322 -2.08 8.08 11.34
C LEU A 322 -1.65 8.74 12.65
N ASN A 323 -2.12 8.31 13.81
CA ASN A 323 -1.69 8.84 15.11
C ASN A 323 -0.25 8.41 15.45
N SER A 324 0.13 7.17 15.12
CA SER A 324 1.52 6.70 15.22
C SER A 324 2.44 7.48 14.27
N PHE A 325 2.00 7.67 13.02
CA PHE A 325 2.66 8.50 12.03
C PHE A 325 2.77 9.95 12.50
N ASN A 326 1.69 10.56 13.00
CA ASN A 326 1.64 11.94 13.46
C ASN A 326 2.58 12.15 14.66
N ARG A 327 2.57 11.26 15.66
CA ARG A 327 3.53 11.32 16.78
C ARG A 327 4.98 11.24 16.31
N ARG A 328 5.30 10.35 15.37
CA ARG A 328 6.67 10.22 14.82
C ARG A 328 7.05 11.40 13.94
N PHE A 329 6.13 11.89 13.11
CA PHE A 329 6.33 13.00 12.20
C PHE A 329 6.53 14.32 12.96
N VAL A 330 5.68 14.60 13.95
CA VAL A 330 5.82 15.76 14.83
C VAL A 330 7.15 15.70 15.59
N SER A 331 7.51 14.55 16.15
CA SER A 331 8.82 14.37 16.81
C SER A 331 9.99 14.61 15.85
N TRP A 332 9.88 14.16 14.60
CA TRP A 332 10.90 14.36 13.57
C TRP A 332 11.03 15.84 13.16
N ILE A 333 9.92 16.56 12.97
CA ILE A 333 9.93 18.02 12.70
C ILE A 333 10.66 18.76 13.82
N PHE A 334 10.36 18.46 15.08
CA PHE A 334 11.00 19.11 16.22
C PHE A 334 12.51 18.77 16.30
N LYS A 335 12.92 17.54 15.95
CA LYS A 335 14.34 17.17 15.89
C LYS A 335 15.11 17.91 14.79
N ILE A 336 14.49 18.19 13.64
CA ILE A 336 15.13 18.98 12.57
C ILE A 336 15.36 20.42 13.03
N LYS A 337 14.38 21.00 13.73
CA LYS A 337 14.48 22.38 14.22
C LYS A 337 15.59 22.55 15.27
N ALA A 338 15.88 21.51 16.05
CA ALA A 338 16.93 21.53 17.07
C ALA A 338 18.36 21.32 16.53
N ARG A 339 18.53 20.95 15.26
CA ARG A 339 19.86 20.75 14.62
C ARG A 339 20.32 21.93 13.77
N LYS A 340 19.50 22.98 13.67
CA LYS A 340 19.87 24.28 13.11
C LYS A 340 20.11 25.23 14.27
#